data_AF-A0ABD0NUM6-F1
#
_entry.id   AF-A0ABD0NUM6-F1
#
_cell.length_a   1.000
_cell.length_b   1.000
_cell.length_c   1.000
_cell.angle_alpha   90.00
_cell.angle_beta   90.00
_cell.angle_gamma   90.00
#
_symmetry.space_group_name_H-M   'P 1'
#
loop_
_entity.id
_entity.type
_entity.pdbx_description
1 polymer ?
#
loop_
_entity_poly.entity_id
_entity_poly.type
_entity_poly.pdbx_seq_one_letter_code
_entity_poly.pdbx_strand_id
1 'polypeptide(L)' 'AIEKNLIRKSSGGLTYIAEWKGGLLEHKMGHLTCFAGGMIALGADGALGDKTGHQMELAAEIARTCHESYSRT' A
#
# COMPACT_ATOMS: atom_id res chain seq x y z
N ALA A 1 8.71 8.09 4.74
CA ALA A 1 9.73 7.59 3.79
C ALA A 1 9.14 6.60 2.78
N ILE A 2 8.41 5.57 3.24
CA ILE A 2 7.77 4.56 2.38
C ILE A 2 6.64 5.15 1.52
N GLU A 3 5.66 5.85 2.12
CA GLU A 3 4.55 6.50 1.38
C GLU A 3 5.02 7.37 0.22
N LYS A 4 5.96 8.29 0.48
CA LYS A 4 6.43 9.26 -0.52
C LYS A 4 7.17 8.58 -1.69
N ASN A 5 7.92 7.52 -1.43
CA ASN A 5 8.85 6.96 -2.42
C ASN A 5 8.35 5.68 -3.09
N LEU A 6 7.54 4.88 -2.40
CA LEU A 6 7.16 3.53 -2.84
C LEU A 6 5.67 3.40 -3.15
N ILE A 7 4.81 4.21 -2.55
CA ILE A 7 3.36 4.11 -2.81
C ILE A 7 3.01 4.84 -4.09
N ARG A 8 2.36 4.13 -5.00
CA ARG A 8 1.95 4.62 -6.31
C ARG A 8 0.52 4.19 -6.60
N LYS A 9 -0.13 4.90 -7.53
CA LYS A 9 -1.45 4.56 -8.05
C LYS A 9 -1.32 4.15 -9.52
N SER A 10 -1.91 3.03 -9.90
CA SER A 10 -1.94 2.57 -11.30
C SER A 10 -2.89 3.44 -12.12
N SER A 11 -2.81 3.34 -13.45
CA SER A 11 -3.77 4.01 -14.35
C SER A 11 -5.22 3.54 -14.12
N GLY A 12 -5.40 2.30 -13.65
CA GLY A 12 -6.70 1.74 -13.24
C GLY A 12 -7.13 2.14 -11.82
N GLY A 13 -6.38 3.03 -11.16
CA GLY A 13 -6.74 3.55 -9.85
C GLY A 13 -6.39 2.63 -8.67
N LEU A 14 -5.56 1.60 -8.85
CA LEU A 14 -5.14 0.69 -7.76
C LEU A 14 -3.90 1.23 -7.05
N THR A 15 -3.95 1.30 -5.73
CA THR A 15 -2.83 1.75 -4.90
C THR A 15 -1.93 0.57 -4.55
N TYR A 16 -0.63 0.67 -4.82
CA TYR A 16 0.33 -0.41 -4.58
C TYR A 16 1.65 0.12 -4.03
N ILE A 17 2.42 -0.78 -3.41
CA ILE A 17 3.76 -0.51 -2.90
C ILE A 17 4.77 -1.08 -3.91
N ALA A 18 5.47 -0.18 -4.61
CA ALA A 18 6.51 -0.49 -5.58
C ALA A 18 7.80 -0.99 -4.92
N GLU A 19 8.61 -1.72 -5.67
CA GLU A 19 9.96 -2.13 -5.26
C GLU A 19 10.99 -1.04 -5.60
N TRP A 20 12.06 -0.94 -4.81
CA TRP A 20 13.20 -0.07 -5.08
C TRP A 20 14.46 -0.90 -5.32
N LYS A 21 15.07 -0.78 -6.50
CA LYS A 21 16.30 -1.51 -6.86
C LYS A 21 17.32 -0.53 -7.42
N GLY A 22 18.45 -0.38 -6.74
CA GLY A 22 19.61 0.36 -7.24
C GLY A 22 19.35 1.83 -7.62
N GLY A 23 18.34 2.48 -7.01
CA GLY A 23 17.98 3.86 -7.35
C GLY A 23 16.78 4.01 -8.30
N LEU A 24 16.27 2.90 -8.84
CA LEU A 24 15.11 2.88 -9.72
C LEU A 24 13.89 2.27 -9.02
N LEU A 25 12.73 2.88 -9.28
CA LEU A 25 11.44 2.37 -8.84
C LEU A 25 10.93 1.33 -9.85
N GLU A 26 10.70 0.10 -9.39
CA GLU A 26 10.09 -0.94 -10.19
C GLU A 26 8.60 -1.02 -9.86
N HIS A 27 7.74 -0.82 -10.86
CA HIS A 27 6.28 -0.75 -10.72
C HIS A 27 5.65 -2.15 -10.56
N LYS A 28 6.05 -2.84 -9.50
CA LYS A 28 5.64 -4.20 -9.15
C LYS A 28 5.34 -4.27 -7.65
N MET A 29 4.34 -5.08 -7.30
CA MET A 29 4.02 -5.43 -5.93
C MET A 29 3.90 -6.95 -5.82
N GLY A 30 4.63 -7.54 -4.88
CA GLY A 30 4.55 -8.98 -4.58
C GLY A 30 3.44 -9.31 -3.59
N HIS A 31 3.03 -10.58 -3.56
CA HIS A 31 2.04 -11.09 -2.59
C HIS A 31 2.47 -10.86 -1.14
N LEU A 32 3.76 -11.07 -0.83
CA LEU A 32 4.30 -10.79 0.50
C LEU A 32 4.02 -9.37 0.95
N THR A 33 4.03 -8.39 0.04
CA THR A 33 3.79 -6.98 0.33
C THR A 33 2.35 -6.70 0.77
N CYS A 34 1.40 -7.62 0.53
CA CYS A 34 0.02 -7.49 1.01
C CYS A 34 -0.10 -7.43 2.54
N PHE A 35 0.88 -7.97 3.27
CA PHE A 35 0.92 -7.85 4.73
C PHE A 35 0.93 -6.39 5.22
N ALA A 36 1.45 -5.47 4.39
CA ALA A 36 1.59 -4.07 4.73
C ALA A 36 0.23 -3.39 4.94
N GLY A 37 -0.83 -3.84 4.26
CA GLY A 37 -2.18 -3.31 4.50
C GLY A 37 -2.61 -3.51 5.96
N GLY A 38 -2.45 -4.73 6.48
CA GLY A 38 -2.76 -5.03 7.89
C GLY A 38 -1.83 -4.31 8.86
N MET A 39 -0.54 -4.20 8.54
CA MET A 39 0.43 -3.45 9.35
C MET A 39 0.06 -1.97 9.48
N ILE A 40 -0.32 -1.33 8.36
CA ILE A 40 -0.70 0.09 8.33
C ILE A 40 -2.00 0.29 9.12
N ALA A 41 -3.00 -0.58 8.96
CA ALA A 41 -4.24 -0.51 9.73
C ALA A 41 -4.00 -0.64 11.24
N LEU A 42 -3.17 -1.61 11.65
CA LEU A 42 -2.84 -1.82 13.06
C LEU A 42 -2.10 -0.63 13.66
N GLY A 43 -1.24 0.02 12.87
CA GLY A 43 -0.52 1.23 13.30
C GLY A 43 -1.38 2.49 13.36
N ALA A 44 -2.56 2.49 12.76
CA ALA A 44 -3.41 3.69 12.65
C ALA A 44 -3.99 4.15 13.99
N ASP A 45 -4.27 3.21 14.91
CA ASP A 45 -4.81 3.51 16.25
C ASP A 45 -3.78 4.23 17.14
N GLY A 46 -2.49 3.93 16.95
CA GLY A 46 -1.39 4.59 17.65
C GLY A 46 -0.94 5.91 17.00
N ALA A 47 -1.56 6.33 15.90
CA ALA A 47 -1.16 7.52 15.16
C ALA A 47 -1.70 8.80 15.82
N LEU A 48 -0.83 9.80 16.02
CA LEU A 48 -1.23 11.09 16.58
C LEU A 48 -2.13 11.88 15.61
N GLY A 49 -3.34 12.22 16.05
CA GLY A 49 -4.25 13.17 15.40
C GLY A 49 -4.97 12.62 14.16
N ASP A 50 -5.21 13.48 13.16
CA ASP A 50 -5.97 13.19 11.92
C ASP A 50 -5.31 12.15 10.98
N LYS A 51 -4.18 11.56 11.39
CA LYS A 51 -3.44 10.57 10.61
C LYS A 51 -4.08 9.18 10.64
N THR A 52 -4.90 8.88 11.65
CA THR A 52 -5.62 7.60 11.77
C THR A 52 -6.52 7.37 10.55
N GLY A 53 -7.27 8.38 10.12
CA GLY A 53 -8.15 8.28 8.95
C GLY A 53 -7.37 7.98 7.66
N HIS A 54 -6.30 8.74 7.42
CA HIS A 54 -5.46 8.54 6.24
C HIS A 54 -4.80 7.16 6.20
N GLN A 55 -4.27 6.69 7.34
CA GLN A 55 -3.63 5.38 7.41
C GLN A 55 -4.64 4.24 7.23
N MET A 56 -5.84 4.36 7.80
CA MET A 56 -6.90 3.38 7.57
C MET A 56 -7.35 3.34 6.11
N GLU A 57 -7.47 4.50 5.45
CA GLU A 57 -7.80 4.57 4.02
C GLU A 57 -6.70 3.93 3.16
N LEU A 58 -5.43 4.25 3.45
CA LEU A 58 -4.30 3.65 2.75
C LEU A 58 -4.25 2.14 2.93
N ALA A 59 -4.47 1.66 4.16
CA ALA A 59 -4.53 0.23 4.46
C ALA A 59 -5.63 -0.48 3.65
N ALA A 60 -6.82 0.12 3.60
CA ALA A 60 -7.94 -0.41 2.81
C ALA A 60 -7.63 -0.44 1.31
N GLU A 61 -6.97 0.60 0.79
CA GLU A 61 -6.57 0.65 -0.63
C GLU A 61 -5.52 -0.40 -0.99
N ILE A 62 -4.54 -0.66 -0.11
CA ILE A 62 -3.59 -1.76 -0.29
C ILE A 62 -4.30 -3.12 -0.26
N ALA A 63 -5.23 -3.32 0.68
CA ALA A 63 -6.03 -4.54 0.77
C ALA A 63 -6.88 -4.74 -0.49
N ARG A 64 -7.48 -3.68 -1.04
CA ARG A 64 -8.24 -3.71 -2.30
C ARG A 64 -7.38 -4.14 -3.47
N THR A 65 -6.17 -3.59 -3.62
CA THR A 65 -5.25 -4.01 -4.68
C THR A 65 -4.83 -5.48 -4.54
N CYS A 66 -4.60 -5.95 -3.32
CA CYS A 66 -4.35 -7.35 -3.06
C CYS A 66 -5.55 -8.20 -3.47
N HIS A 67 -6.76 -7.87 -3.03
CA HIS A 67 -7.98 -8.56 -3.45
C HIS A 67 -8.13 -8.62 -4.98
N GLU A 68 -7.91 -7.51 -5.69
CA GLU A 68 -7.94 -7.48 -7.16
C GLU A 68 -6.91 -8.42 -7.79
N SER A 69 -5.74 -8.60 -7.16
CA SER A 69 -4.74 -9.58 -7.63
C SER A 69 -5.22 -11.02 -7.53
N TYR A 70 -6.06 -11.36 -6.55
CA TYR A 70 -6.70 -12.68 -6.45
C TYR A 70 -7.92 -12.81 -7.36
N SER A 71 -8.71 -11.75 -7.51
CA SER A 71 -9.93 -11.79 -8.32
C SER A 71 -9.66 -11.91 -9.82
N ARG A 72 -8.44 -11.58 -10.26
CA ARG A 72 -8.04 -11.58 -11.68
C ARG A 72 -7.21 -12.81 -12.07
N THR A 73 -7.11 -13.79 -11.17
CA THR A 73 -6.52 -15.12 -11.41
C THR A 73 -7.61 -16.17 -11.49
#